data_AF-A0A4Z1CRC1-F1
#
_entry.id   AF-A0A4Z1CRC1-F1
#
_cell.length_a   1.000
_cell.length_b   1.000
_cell.length_c   1.000
_cell.angle_alpha   90.00
_cell.angle_beta   90.00
_cell.angle_gamma   90.00
#
_symmetry.space_group_name_H-M   'P 1'
#
loop_
_entity.id
_entity.type
_entity.pdbx_description
1 polymer ?
#
loop_
_entity_poly.entity_id
_entity_poly.type
_entity_poly.pdbx_seq_one_letter_code
_entity_poly.pdbx_strand_id
1 'polypeptide(L)'
;MLAFSPTFDVTAIGLGADLRGRVSLLPGKYTLRALSGTVGWPMVTQLMPGLAIGCDLTASFDDLAVRQAGAARDASGGLRTGPGSCARLDGSVSGVPVPALIATLNGVEDGVQGVLAAQSAPDTPFATATLTDQNRLILRVHAAGARLVPGMPATSDSEIELPLSAILP
;
A
#
# COMPACT_ATOMS: atom_id res chain seq x y z
N MET A 1 -16.74 -18.26 28.56
CA MET A 1 -15.28 -18.33 28.29
C MET A 1 -14.81 -16.90 28.08
N LEU A 2 -14.09 -16.31 29.04
CA LEU A 2 -13.60 -14.93 28.94
C LEU A 2 -12.42 -14.92 27.97
N ALA A 3 -12.63 -14.41 26.76
CA ALA A 3 -11.56 -14.23 25.80
C ALA A 3 -10.77 -12.98 26.18
N PHE A 4 -9.56 -13.16 26.71
CA PHE A 4 -8.60 -12.07 26.88
C PHE A 4 -8.08 -11.67 25.50
N SER A 5 -8.29 -10.40 25.13
CA SER A 5 -7.73 -9.79 23.92
C SER A 5 -6.67 -8.77 24.33
N PRO A 6 -5.43 -9.19 24.60
CA PRO A 6 -4.36 -8.26 24.92
C PRO A 6 -4.22 -7.23 23.80
N THR A 7 -4.08 -5.97 24.22
CA THR A 7 -4.03 -4.82 23.33
C THR A 7 -2.82 -3.98 23.71
N PHE A 8 -2.02 -3.62 22.70
CA PHE A 8 -0.76 -2.93 22.87
C PHE A 8 -0.76 -1.69 21.98
N ASP A 9 -0.25 -0.58 22.50
CA ASP A 9 0.13 0.55 21.65
C ASP A 9 1.47 0.22 21.00
N VAL A 10 1.56 0.43 19.69
CA VAL A 10 2.74 0.09 18.87
C VAL A 10 3.27 1.38 18.26
N THR A 11 4.58 1.55 18.33
CA THR A 11 5.31 2.60 17.63
C THR A 11 6.42 1.94 16.82
N ALA A 12 6.52 2.28 15.54
CA ALA A 12 7.58 1.81 14.66
C ALA A 12 8.25 3.02 14.01
N ILE A 13 9.52 3.24 14.32
CA ILE A 13 10.34 4.35 13.80
C ILE A 13 11.56 3.74 13.12
N GLY A 14 11.78 4.06 11.85
CA GLY A 14 12.92 3.59 11.08
C GLY A 14 12.60 3.40 9.61
N LEU A 15 13.64 3.32 8.77
CA LEU A 15 13.54 3.02 7.33
C LEU A 15 12.57 3.96 6.56
N GLY A 16 12.53 5.23 6.96
CA GLY A 16 11.64 6.22 6.35
C GLY A 16 10.18 6.11 6.79
N ALA A 17 9.89 5.40 7.89
CA ALA A 17 8.57 5.32 8.49
C ALA A 17 8.58 5.82 9.95
N ASP A 18 7.52 6.53 10.34
CA ASP A 18 7.16 6.85 11.73
C ASP A 18 5.68 6.52 11.89
N LEU A 19 5.41 5.39 12.53
CA LEU A 19 4.07 4.80 12.64
C LEU A 19 3.68 4.67 14.10
N ARG A 20 2.42 4.97 14.39
CA ARG A 20 1.80 4.76 15.70
C ARG A 20 0.43 4.15 15.50
N GLY A 21 0.06 3.24 16.39
CA GLY A 21 -1.26 2.62 16.34
C GLY A 21 -1.46 1.65 17.49
N ARG A 22 -2.54 0.89 17.40
CA ARG A 22 -2.91 -0.09 18.42
C ARG A 22 -3.12 -1.45 17.80
N VAL A 23 -2.46 -2.46 18.34
CA VAL A 23 -2.62 -3.85 17.93
C VAL A 23 -3.35 -4.64 19.02
N SER A 24 -4.36 -5.40 18.63
CA SER A 24 -5.03 -6.38 19.47
C SER A 24 -4.80 -7.77 18.89
N LEU A 25 -4.42 -8.72 19.73
CA LEU A 25 -4.08 -10.08 19.33
C LEU A 25 -5.03 -11.07 20.00
N LEU A 26 -5.65 -11.93 19.20
CA LEU A 26 -6.32 -13.14 19.67
C LEU A 26 -5.79 -14.34 18.87
N PRO A 27 -5.93 -15.58 19.38
CA PRO A 27 -5.58 -16.77 18.60
C PRO A 27 -6.30 -16.76 17.24
N GLY A 28 -5.52 -16.74 16.15
CA GLY A 28 -6.03 -16.71 14.77
C GLY A 28 -6.65 -15.38 14.32
N LYS A 29 -6.58 -14.31 15.13
CA LYS A 29 -7.09 -12.98 14.76
C LYS A 29 -6.14 -11.88 15.19
N TYR A 30 -5.87 -10.94 14.31
CA TYR A 30 -5.23 -9.69 14.71
C TYR A 30 -6.03 -8.50 14.22
N THR A 31 -5.91 -7.39 14.93
CA THR A 31 -6.56 -6.15 14.58
C THR A 31 -5.60 -5.02 14.85
N LEU A 32 -5.33 -4.22 13.83
CA LEU A 32 -4.57 -2.98 13.89
C LEU A 32 -5.56 -1.84 13.69
N ARG A 33 -5.56 -0.85 14.57
CA ARG A 33 -6.48 0.29 14.52
C ARG A 33 -5.76 1.59 14.88
N ALA A 34 -6.38 2.70 14.51
CA ALA A 34 -5.85 4.04 14.76
C ALA A 34 -4.41 4.19 14.24
N LEU A 35 -4.08 3.49 13.15
CA LEU A 35 -2.75 3.56 12.59
C LEU A 35 -2.60 4.91 11.92
N SER A 36 -1.62 5.67 12.37
CA SER A 36 -1.33 7.03 11.93
C SER A 36 0.17 7.22 11.82
N GLY A 37 0.61 8.03 10.85
CA GLY A 37 2.04 8.21 10.63
C GLY A 37 2.41 8.50 9.20
N THR A 38 3.69 8.30 8.90
CA THR A 38 4.27 8.51 7.58
C THR A 38 5.07 7.30 7.12
N VAL A 39 5.11 7.08 5.81
CA VAL A 39 5.91 6.05 5.14
C VAL A 39 6.51 6.61 3.86
N GLY A 40 7.83 6.61 3.77
CA GLY A 40 8.57 6.96 2.57
C GLY A 40 8.90 5.75 1.69
N TRP A 41 9.39 6.03 0.49
CA TRP A 41 9.83 5.02 -0.48
C TRP A 41 10.84 3.97 0.04
N PRO A 42 11.77 4.27 0.97
CA PRO A 42 12.67 3.25 1.50
C PRO A 42 11.93 2.04 2.10
N MET A 43 10.76 2.24 2.71
CA MET A 43 9.93 1.13 3.20
C MET A 43 9.42 0.23 2.05
N VAL A 44 9.03 0.81 0.92
CA VAL A 44 8.59 0.06 -0.27
C VAL A 44 9.72 -0.83 -0.79
N THR A 45 10.96 -0.32 -0.83
CA THR A 45 12.11 -1.11 -1.30
C THR A 45 12.45 -2.29 -0.39
N GLN A 46 12.09 -2.22 0.90
CA GLN A 46 12.26 -3.32 1.84
C GLN A 46 11.20 -4.41 1.66
N LEU A 47 9.95 -4.00 1.38
CA LEU A 47 8.85 -4.93 1.12
C LEU A 47 8.93 -5.55 -0.28
N MET A 48 9.60 -4.90 -1.22
CA MET A 48 9.77 -5.37 -2.59
C MET A 48 11.25 -5.25 -3.02
N PRO A 49 12.12 -6.12 -2.48
CA PRO A 49 13.52 -6.13 -2.87
C PRO A 49 13.63 -6.45 -4.38
N GLY A 50 14.38 -5.62 -5.11
CA GLY A 50 14.55 -5.75 -6.56
C GLY A 50 13.72 -4.76 -7.39
N LEU A 51 12.95 -3.87 -6.75
CA LEU A 51 12.29 -2.77 -7.45
C LEU A 51 13.34 -1.80 -8.03
N ALA A 52 13.43 -1.73 -9.35
CA ALA A 52 14.41 -0.90 -10.06
C ALA A 52 13.96 0.58 -10.25
N ILE A 53 13.08 1.04 -9.37
CA ILE A 53 12.49 2.40 -9.38
C ILE A 53 12.69 3.05 -8.01
N GLY A 54 13.07 4.32 -8.01
CA GLY A 54 13.16 5.18 -6.85
C GLY A 54 12.15 6.32 -6.96
N CYS A 55 11.39 6.60 -5.90
CA CYS A 55 10.52 7.77 -5.83
C CYS A 55 10.83 8.60 -4.59
N ASP A 56 10.68 9.92 -4.66
CA ASP A 56 10.84 10.85 -3.52
C ASP A 56 9.50 11.16 -2.84
N LEU A 57 8.63 10.14 -2.74
CA LEU A 57 7.30 10.28 -2.17
C LEU A 57 7.29 9.86 -0.70
N THR A 58 6.61 10.67 0.11
CA THR A 58 6.24 10.32 1.49
C THR A 58 4.72 10.30 1.58
N ALA A 59 4.18 9.15 1.99
CA ALA A 59 2.78 8.99 2.29
C ALA A 59 2.51 9.30 3.75
N SER A 60 1.41 9.99 4.05
CA SER A 60 0.83 10.12 5.37
C SER A 60 -0.52 9.42 5.41
N PHE A 61 -0.91 8.94 6.59
CA PHE A 61 -2.23 8.39 6.82
C PHE A 61 -2.66 8.64 8.25
N ASP A 62 -3.97 8.75 8.41
CA ASP A 62 -4.63 8.95 9.68
C ASP A 62 -5.75 7.92 9.80
N ASP A 63 -5.79 7.24 10.94
CA ASP A 63 -6.82 6.27 11.31
C ASP A 63 -7.00 5.09 10.34
N LEU A 64 -5.89 4.54 9.84
CA LEU A 64 -5.92 3.30 9.08
C LEU A 64 -6.21 2.11 10.02
N ALA A 65 -7.10 1.22 9.57
CA ALA A 65 -7.47 0.02 10.30
C ALA A 65 -7.33 -1.22 9.41
N VAL A 66 -6.78 -2.29 9.97
CA VAL A 66 -6.62 -3.60 9.32
C VAL A 66 -7.05 -4.68 10.30
N ARG A 67 -7.77 -5.68 9.81
CA ARG A 67 -8.18 -6.84 10.59
C ARG A 67 -7.97 -8.09 9.77
N GLN A 68 -7.50 -9.13 10.43
CA GLN A 68 -7.47 -10.48 9.86
C GLN A 68 -8.05 -11.46 10.87
N ALA A 69 -8.87 -12.39 10.38
CA ALA A 69 -9.43 -13.49 11.16
C ALA A 69 -9.40 -14.77 10.32
N GLY A 70 -8.44 -15.65 10.59
CA GLY A 70 -8.14 -16.77 9.69
C GLY A 70 -7.67 -16.26 8.31
N ALA A 71 -8.36 -16.68 7.25
CA ALA A 71 -8.14 -16.20 5.90
C ALA A 71 -8.81 -14.84 5.63
N ALA A 72 -9.90 -14.52 6.34
CA ALA A 72 -10.70 -13.33 6.11
C ALA A 72 -9.93 -12.06 6.47
N ARG A 73 -9.89 -11.12 5.53
CA ARG A 73 -9.23 -9.82 5.67
C ARG A 73 -10.22 -8.68 5.54
N ASP A 74 -9.90 -7.58 6.21
CA ASP A 74 -10.70 -6.36 6.18
C ASP A 74 -9.78 -5.18 6.46
N ALA A 75 -9.97 -4.08 5.75
CA ALA A 75 -9.20 -2.86 5.97
C ALA A 75 -10.02 -1.62 5.60
N SER A 76 -9.72 -0.52 6.26
CA SER A 76 -10.31 0.78 5.97
C SER A 76 -9.32 1.89 6.23
N GLY A 77 -9.47 2.98 5.50
CA GLY A 77 -8.67 4.20 5.67
C GLY A 77 -8.09 4.68 4.35
N GLY A 78 -7.15 5.60 4.44
CA GLY A 78 -6.50 6.13 3.24
C GLY A 78 -5.15 6.74 3.53
N LEU A 79 -4.36 6.85 2.47
CA LEU A 79 -3.05 7.47 2.46
C LEU A 79 -3.07 8.67 1.52
N ARG A 80 -2.25 9.67 1.80
CA ARG A 80 -2.06 10.84 0.93
C ARG A 80 -0.57 11.11 0.78
N THR A 81 -0.15 11.61 -0.37
CA THR A 81 1.23 12.07 -0.60
C THR A 81 1.22 13.53 -1.05
N GLY A 82 2.33 14.24 -0.85
CA GLY A 82 2.62 15.41 -1.67
C GLY A 82 2.93 15.04 -3.13
N PRO A 83 3.05 16.03 -4.03
CA PRO A 83 3.65 15.80 -5.34
C PRO A 83 5.14 15.43 -5.18
N GLY A 84 5.67 14.72 -6.17
CA GLY A 84 7.07 14.29 -6.20
C GLY A 84 7.46 13.80 -7.59
N SER A 85 8.35 12.84 -7.63
CA SER A 85 8.99 12.33 -8.83
C SER A 85 9.46 10.89 -8.63
N CYS A 86 9.37 10.10 -9.70
CA CYS A 86 9.91 8.75 -9.77
C CYS A 86 10.97 8.65 -10.87
N ALA A 87 12.01 7.85 -10.66
CA ALA A 87 13.07 7.61 -11.64
C ALA A 87 13.50 6.14 -11.64
N ARG A 88 14.09 5.70 -12.75
CA ARG A 88 14.81 4.42 -12.80
C ARG A 88 16.10 4.53 -11.99
N LEU A 89 16.41 3.53 -11.18
CA LEU A 89 17.63 3.51 -10.37
C LEU A 89 18.91 3.36 -11.20
N ASP A 90 18.81 2.78 -12.40
CA ASP A 90 19.91 2.66 -13.36
C ASP A 90 20.19 3.95 -14.17
N GLY A 91 19.39 5.01 -13.94
CA GLY A 91 19.52 6.30 -14.64
C GLY A 91 18.95 6.34 -16.05
N SER A 92 18.37 5.25 -16.58
CA SER A 92 17.84 5.20 -17.95
C SER A 92 16.63 6.12 -18.18
N VAL A 93 15.86 6.41 -17.14
CA VAL A 93 14.74 7.35 -17.16
C VAL A 93 14.80 8.19 -15.89
N SER A 94 15.01 9.49 -16.03
CA SER A 94 15.06 10.43 -14.92
C SER A 94 13.73 11.15 -14.73
N GLY A 95 13.35 11.35 -13.47
CA GLY A 95 12.50 12.47 -13.07
C GLY A 95 11.08 12.49 -13.64
N VAL A 96 10.37 11.36 -13.68
CA VAL A 96 8.96 11.32 -14.07
C VAL A 96 8.13 12.00 -12.96
N PRO A 97 7.48 13.14 -13.23
CA PRO A 97 6.73 13.86 -12.21
C PRO A 97 5.50 13.05 -11.79
N VAL A 98 5.26 13.01 -10.48
CA VAL A 98 4.12 12.34 -9.88
C VAL A 98 3.26 13.38 -9.16
N PRO A 99 1.96 13.48 -9.46
CA PRO A 99 1.07 14.41 -8.78
C PRO A 99 0.89 14.01 -7.31
N ALA A 100 0.29 14.88 -6.51
CA ALA A 100 -0.16 14.50 -5.17
C ALA A 100 -1.15 13.34 -5.27
N LEU A 101 -0.87 12.23 -4.57
CA LEU A 101 -1.65 10.99 -4.66
C LEU A 101 -2.56 10.82 -3.46
N ILE A 102 -3.66 10.10 -3.67
CA ILE A 102 -4.51 9.54 -2.63
C ILE A 102 -4.65 8.04 -2.88
N ALA A 103 -4.55 7.26 -1.81
CA ALA A 103 -4.90 5.86 -1.82
C ALA A 103 -6.03 5.59 -0.84
N THR A 104 -7.03 4.82 -1.22
CA THR A 104 -8.12 4.39 -0.33
C THR A 104 -8.09 2.88 -0.17
N LEU A 105 -8.21 2.41 1.05
CA LEU A 105 -8.30 0.98 1.39
C LEU A 105 -9.72 0.67 1.84
N ASN A 106 -10.31 -0.37 1.27
CA ASN A 106 -11.64 -0.84 1.62
C ASN A 106 -11.69 -2.38 1.64
N GLY A 107 -12.45 -2.95 2.57
CA GLY A 107 -12.87 -4.35 2.52
C GLY A 107 -13.75 -4.61 1.30
N VAL A 108 -13.52 -5.74 0.64
CA VAL A 108 -14.32 -6.28 -0.46
C VAL A 108 -14.72 -7.71 -0.12
N GLU A 109 -15.65 -8.31 -0.88
CA GLU A 109 -16.23 -9.62 -0.57
C GLU A 109 -15.17 -10.71 -0.29
N ASP A 110 -14.08 -10.73 -1.07
CA ASP A 110 -13.01 -11.72 -0.98
C ASP A 110 -11.66 -11.16 -0.51
N GLY A 111 -11.65 -10.05 0.23
CA GLY A 111 -10.43 -9.52 0.86
C GLY A 111 -10.40 -8.00 0.97
N VAL A 112 -9.29 -7.39 0.57
CA VAL A 112 -9.05 -5.94 0.70
C VAL A 112 -8.61 -5.35 -0.63
N GLN A 113 -9.18 -4.21 -0.98
CA GLN A 113 -8.78 -3.45 -2.16
C GLN A 113 -8.21 -2.08 -1.77
N GLY A 114 -7.02 -1.78 -2.28
CA GLY A 114 -6.44 -0.44 -2.34
C GLY A 114 -6.66 0.17 -3.73
N VAL A 115 -7.10 1.41 -3.79
CA VAL A 115 -7.22 2.19 -5.05
C VAL A 115 -6.35 3.42 -4.94
N LEU A 116 -5.43 3.60 -5.89
CA LEU A 116 -4.52 4.75 -5.98
C LEU A 116 -5.00 5.69 -7.09
N ALA A 117 -5.08 6.98 -6.81
CA ALA A 117 -5.46 8.02 -7.77
C ALA A 117 -4.73 9.34 -7.48
N ALA A 118 -4.86 10.32 -8.38
CA ALA A 118 -4.47 11.69 -8.08
C ALA A 118 -5.48 12.35 -7.13
N GLN A 119 -5.01 13.18 -6.20
CA GLN A 119 -5.89 13.95 -5.32
C GLN A 119 -6.82 14.89 -6.08
N SER A 120 -6.39 15.40 -7.23
CA SER A 120 -7.20 16.26 -8.11
C SER A 120 -8.24 15.51 -8.94
N ALA A 121 -8.13 14.18 -9.04
CA ALA A 121 -9.02 13.33 -9.84
C ALA A 121 -9.19 11.96 -9.18
N PRO A 122 -9.80 11.88 -7.98
CA PRO A 122 -9.88 10.65 -7.19
C PRO A 122 -10.69 9.53 -7.88
N ASP A 123 -11.61 9.89 -8.77
CA ASP A 123 -12.44 8.93 -9.52
C ASP A 123 -11.72 8.33 -10.74
N THR A 124 -10.47 8.74 -11.01
CA THR A 124 -9.64 8.20 -12.10
C THR A 124 -8.51 7.36 -11.52
N PRO A 125 -8.69 6.03 -11.37
CA PRO A 125 -7.70 5.19 -10.74
C PRO A 125 -6.45 5.07 -11.61
N PHE A 126 -5.29 5.20 -10.96
CA PHE A 126 -3.98 4.92 -11.54
C PHE A 126 -3.59 3.47 -11.33
N ALA A 127 -3.91 2.90 -10.18
CA ALA A 127 -3.70 1.50 -9.89
C ALA A 127 -4.73 0.99 -8.87
N THR A 128 -5.03 -0.29 -8.94
CA THR A 128 -5.80 -1.01 -7.94
C THR A 128 -5.00 -2.23 -7.47
N ALA A 129 -4.91 -2.42 -6.16
CA ALA A 129 -4.25 -3.57 -5.55
C ALA A 129 -5.28 -4.34 -4.71
N THR A 130 -5.57 -5.58 -5.09
CA THR A 130 -6.49 -6.45 -4.35
C THR A 130 -5.70 -7.56 -3.67
N LEU A 131 -5.73 -7.59 -2.34
CA LEU A 131 -5.21 -8.72 -1.56
C LEU A 131 -6.38 -9.64 -1.21
N THR A 132 -6.41 -10.81 -1.85
CA THR A 132 -7.47 -11.80 -1.64
C THR A 132 -7.27 -12.58 -0.33
N ASP A 133 -8.33 -13.17 0.21
CA ASP A 133 -8.28 -14.09 1.35
C ASP A 133 -7.43 -15.35 1.07
N GLN A 134 -7.17 -15.66 -0.20
CA GLN A 134 -6.35 -16.77 -0.68
C GLN A 134 -4.85 -16.42 -0.75
N ASN A 135 -4.41 -15.33 -0.11
CA ASN A 135 -3.02 -14.86 -0.10
C ASN A 135 -2.50 -14.54 -1.50
N ARG A 136 -3.32 -13.92 -2.34
CA ARG A 136 -2.90 -13.44 -3.67
C ARG A 136 -3.06 -11.94 -3.76
N LEU A 137 -1.99 -11.28 -4.21
CA LEU A 137 -2.01 -9.87 -4.56
C LEU A 137 -2.25 -9.75 -6.06
N ILE A 138 -3.36 -9.12 -6.44
CA ILE A 138 -3.68 -8.76 -7.82
C ILE A 138 -3.44 -7.27 -7.93
N LEU A 139 -2.36 -6.88 -8.61
CA LEU A 139 -2.04 -5.49 -8.89
C LEU A 139 -2.41 -5.17 -10.34
N ARG A 140 -3.34 -4.23 -10.52
CA ARG A 140 -3.69 -3.69 -11.82
C ARG A 140 -3.22 -2.24 -11.89
N VAL A 141 -2.40 -1.95 -12.89
CA VAL A 141 -1.94 -0.59 -13.21
C VAL A 141 -2.70 -0.15 -14.46
N HIS A 142 -3.44 0.95 -14.34
CA HIS A 142 -4.20 1.49 -15.46
C HIS A 142 -3.30 2.31 -16.38
N ALA A 143 -3.71 2.50 -17.64
CA ALA A 143 -2.96 3.30 -18.61
C ALA A 143 -2.58 4.71 -18.10
N ALA A 144 -3.45 5.34 -17.30
CA ALA A 144 -3.17 6.64 -16.67
C ALA A 144 -2.05 6.55 -15.63
N GLY A 145 -2.02 5.50 -14.81
CA GLY A 145 -0.99 5.26 -13.81
C GLY A 145 0.35 4.80 -14.41
N ALA A 146 0.32 4.03 -15.49
CA ALA A 146 1.52 3.55 -16.18
C ALA A 146 2.42 4.70 -16.65
N ARG A 147 1.85 5.87 -16.98
CA ARG A 147 2.60 7.09 -17.36
C ARG A 147 3.46 7.65 -16.22
N LEU A 148 3.13 7.33 -14.98
CA LEU A 148 3.84 7.76 -13.79
C LEU A 148 4.97 6.78 -13.40
N VAL A 149 5.03 5.61 -14.05
CA VAL A 149 6.00 4.56 -13.75
C VAL A 149 7.13 4.60 -14.77
N PRO A 150 8.36 4.95 -14.36
CA PRO A 150 9.51 5.02 -15.27
C PRO A 150 9.76 3.69 -15.99
N GLY A 151 9.69 3.71 -17.32
CA GLY A 151 9.93 2.53 -18.17
C GLY A 151 8.73 1.61 -18.39
N MET A 152 7.53 1.96 -17.89
CA MET A 152 6.32 1.20 -18.14
C MET A 152 5.61 1.67 -19.43
N PRO A 153 5.18 0.77 -20.32
CA PRO A 153 4.35 1.14 -21.47
C PRO A 153 2.97 1.62 -21.01
N ALA A 154 2.56 2.82 -21.43
CA ALA A 154 1.26 3.40 -21.09
C ALA A 154 0.15 3.10 -22.12
N THR A 155 0.31 2.01 -22.89
CA THR A 155 -0.58 1.68 -24.02
C THR A 155 -1.82 0.88 -23.61
N SER A 156 -1.76 0.17 -22.48
CA SER A 156 -2.89 -0.61 -21.97
C SER A 156 -2.82 -0.75 -20.44
N ASP A 157 -3.94 -1.17 -19.85
CA ASP A 157 -3.94 -1.70 -18.50
C ASP A 157 -3.00 -2.91 -18.42
N SER A 158 -2.28 -3.00 -17.31
CA SER A 158 -1.40 -4.11 -17.00
C SER A 158 -1.87 -4.75 -15.69
N GLU A 159 -1.99 -6.07 -15.67
CA GLU A 159 -2.35 -6.82 -14.47
C GLU A 159 -1.23 -7.79 -14.11
N ILE A 160 -0.91 -7.84 -12.82
CA ILE A 160 0.13 -8.68 -12.25
C ILE A 160 -0.48 -9.40 -11.06
N GLU A 161 -0.51 -10.73 -11.12
CA GLU A 161 -0.92 -11.58 -10.00
C GLU A 161 0.32 -12.17 -9.34
N LEU A 162 0.43 -12.01 -8.02
CA LEU A 162 1.55 -12.49 -7.23
C LEU A 162 1.03 -13.27 -6.02
N PRO A 163 1.62 -14.43 -5.68
CA PRO A 163 1.39 -15.03 -4.38
C PRO A 163 2.00 -14.12 -3.29
N LEU A 164 1.35 -14.00 -2.14
CA LEU A 164 1.83 -13.13 -1.06
C LEU A 164 3.24 -13.53 -0.58
N SER A 165 3.58 -14.82 -0.66
CA SER A 165 4.91 -15.35 -0.35
C SER A 165 6.03 -14.88 -1.28
N ALA A 166 5.71 -14.35 -2.47
CA ALA A 166 6.70 -13.75 -3.35
C ALA A 166 7.04 -12.30 -2.97
N ILE A 167 6.21 -11.67 -2.12
CA ILE A 167 6.32 -10.26 -1.72
C ILE A 167 6.82 -10.16 -0.27
N LEU A 168 6.31 -11.01 0.61
CA LEU A 168 6.70 -11.08 2.02
C LEU A 168 7.32 -12.46 2.28
N PRO A 169 8.65 -12.62 2.11
CA PRO A 169 9.36 -13.86 2.44
C PRO A 169 9.43 -14.13 3.94
#